data_AF-A0A089IJF6-F1
#
_entry.id   AF-A0A089IJF6-F1
#
_cell.length_a   1.000
_cell.length_b   1.000
_cell.length_c   1.000
_cell.angle_alpha   90.00
_cell.angle_beta   90.00
_cell.angle_gamma   90.00
#
_symmetry.space_group_name_H-M   'P 1'
#
loop_
_entity.id
_entity.type
_entity.pdbx_description
1 polymer ?
#
loop_
_entity_poly.entity_id
_entity_poly.type
_entity_poly.pdbx_seq_one_letter_code
_entity_poly.pdbx_strand_id
1 'polypeptide(L)'
;MMKVSMKNSSIAKKVAPFVITAGVIAGVGLIDTDKALGHGYVSEPASRAKLGAANNVGSVQYEPQSLEAPKGFPLAGPADGKIASAGGMFGGILDQQSSDRWIKHDMVGGVNDITWYHTAQHRTTKWHYYITKKGWNPNTPIKRSDLELIGTFENGGKQPERSVTHKVNVPTDRSGYHVILAVWDIDDTSNAFYQVIDVNLKNSESGPGVQPDTEKPSTVTGLHTMSVESSSVDLMWNAATDNIGVDHYMIYRGDSVGIAKQIGTSSTTSFKDITVEPGKIYTYYSVAVDRAGNTSGASNIIVVSTPNPEVVIPPVETPDTLKPSMVEGLHTMSVKHNSVNLMWNAAQDNVGVDHYVVYREGVELTQTKGTSFTDLTVQASTTYNYHVRAVDAAGNISDKSSLYTVTTLVKPVLPDVAAWNATGLYIVGTKVEYKGNVYEARVTFRSFGDTNWNPESALSLWKLVTN
;
A
#
# COMPACT_ATOMS: atom_id res chain seq x y z
N MET A 1 -34.49 44.65 31.03
CA MET A 1 -34.14 44.90 29.62
C MET A 1 -33.90 43.53 28.98
N MET A 2 -34.81 43.01 28.14
CA MET A 2 -34.71 42.95 26.65
C MET A 2 -33.34 42.43 26.14
N LYS A 3 -33.21 41.45 25.24
CA LYS A 3 -34.13 40.71 24.31
C LYS A 3 -33.55 39.27 24.06
N VAL A 4 -34.36 38.19 23.93
CA VAL A 4 -34.77 37.49 22.66
C VAL A 4 -33.56 36.99 21.82
N SER A 5 -33.43 35.73 21.34
CA SER A 5 -34.37 34.63 20.98
C SER A 5 -33.70 33.24 21.22
N MET A 6 -34.17 32.02 20.85
CA MET A 6 -35.32 31.54 20.06
C MET A 6 -35.84 30.14 20.56
N LYS A 7 -36.12 29.17 19.67
CA LYS A 7 -36.49 27.76 19.91
C LYS A 7 -35.80 26.84 18.88
N ASN A 8 -35.63 25.55 19.19
CA ASN A 8 -36.08 24.48 18.28
C ASN A 8 -36.32 23.14 19.00
N SER A 9 -37.06 22.23 18.36
CA SER A 9 -37.74 21.09 19.00
C SER A 9 -37.19 19.71 18.62
N SER A 10 -37.56 18.69 19.40
CA SER A 10 -37.66 17.29 18.95
C SER A 10 -38.94 16.65 19.51
N ILE A 11 -39.60 15.79 18.72
CA ILE A 11 -40.88 15.15 19.09
C ILE A 11 -40.79 13.63 18.91
N ALA A 12 -41.36 12.95 19.91
CA ALA A 12 -41.40 11.51 20.14
C ALA A 12 -42.15 10.66 19.08
N LYS A 13 -42.06 9.32 19.23
CA LYS A 13 -43.25 8.46 19.43
C LYS A 13 -42.91 7.09 20.07
N LYS A 14 -43.92 6.48 20.70
CA LYS A 14 -43.86 5.20 21.45
C LYS A 14 -44.48 4.03 20.67
N VAL A 15 -44.21 2.81 21.14
CA VAL A 15 -44.58 1.49 20.58
C VAL A 15 -45.94 0.99 21.09
N ALA A 16 -46.72 0.29 20.23
CA ALA A 16 -47.65 -0.81 20.59
C ALA A 16 -48.04 -1.64 19.33
N PRO A 17 -48.34 -2.95 19.43
CA PRO A 17 -48.58 -3.86 18.29
C PRO A 17 -50.07 -4.22 18.06
N PHE A 18 -50.41 -4.81 16.90
CA PHE A 18 -51.72 -5.46 16.65
C PHE A 18 -51.65 -6.60 15.60
N VAL A 19 -52.61 -7.53 15.67
CA VAL A 19 -52.70 -8.78 14.87
C VAL A 19 -53.91 -8.72 13.92
N ILE A 20 -53.78 -9.17 12.66
CA ILE A 20 -54.91 -9.51 11.76
C ILE A 20 -54.57 -10.77 10.92
N THR A 21 -55.61 -11.55 10.61
CA THR A 21 -55.60 -12.92 10.05
C THR A 21 -55.92 -12.99 8.55
N ALA A 22 -55.39 -14.03 7.87
CA ALA A 22 -55.90 -14.79 6.71
C ALA A 22 -56.41 -14.09 5.42
N GLY A 23 -55.91 -14.57 4.27
CA GLY A 23 -56.51 -14.38 2.94
C GLY A 23 -55.78 -15.20 1.86
N VAL A 24 -56.47 -16.16 1.23
CA VAL A 24 -55.90 -17.05 0.19
C VAL A 24 -56.10 -16.45 -1.20
N ILE A 25 -55.06 -16.41 -2.03
CA ILE A 25 -55.17 -16.28 -3.49
C ILE A 25 -54.30 -17.35 -4.15
N ALA A 26 -54.83 -17.96 -5.20
CA ALA A 26 -54.25 -19.12 -5.85
C ALA A 26 -53.19 -18.77 -6.91
N GLY A 27 -52.25 -19.71 -7.11
CA GLY A 27 -51.73 -20.06 -8.43
C GLY A 27 -51.04 -18.96 -9.24
N VAL A 28 -49.79 -18.64 -8.87
CA VAL A 28 -48.75 -18.31 -9.87
C VAL A 28 -47.66 -19.37 -9.72
N GLY A 29 -47.20 -19.91 -10.85
CA GLY A 29 -46.30 -21.05 -10.86
C GLY A 29 -45.03 -20.80 -10.05
N LEU A 30 -44.59 -21.82 -9.31
CA LEU A 30 -43.23 -21.91 -8.80
C LEU A 30 -42.30 -21.90 -10.02
N ILE A 31 -41.77 -20.72 -10.37
CA ILE A 31 -40.55 -20.65 -11.15
C ILE A 31 -39.47 -21.15 -10.19
N ASP A 32 -39.13 -22.42 -10.33
CA ASP A 32 -38.04 -23.04 -9.59
C ASP A 32 -36.74 -22.38 -10.09
N THR A 33 -36.33 -21.30 -9.42
CA THR A 33 -35.05 -20.65 -9.71
C THR A 33 -33.96 -21.48 -9.07
N ASP A 34 -33.68 -22.63 -9.70
CA ASP A 34 -32.53 -23.45 -9.41
C ASP A 34 -31.28 -22.58 -9.57
N LYS A 35 -30.74 -22.13 -8.43
CA LYS A 35 -29.47 -21.43 -8.38
C LYS A 35 -28.36 -22.47 -8.53
N ALA A 36 -28.22 -23.00 -9.75
CA ALA A 36 -27.07 -23.80 -10.08
C ALA A 36 -25.84 -22.90 -9.93
N LEU A 37 -25.06 -23.16 -8.88
CA LEU A 37 -23.89 -22.38 -8.49
C LEU A 37 -22.75 -22.62 -9.49
N GLY A 38 -22.88 -21.99 -10.65
CA GLY A 38 -21.83 -21.86 -11.65
C GLY A 38 -20.60 -21.21 -11.03
N HIS A 39 -19.42 -21.75 -11.34
CA HIS A 39 -18.18 -21.22 -10.79
C HIS A 39 -16.98 -21.54 -11.69
N GLY A 40 -16.52 -20.54 -12.44
CA GLY A 40 -15.34 -20.64 -13.30
C GLY A 40 -14.71 -19.30 -13.66
N TYR A 41 -13.43 -19.32 -13.99
CA TYR A 41 -12.66 -18.12 -14.38
C TYR A 41 -11.71 -18.44 -15.54
N VAL A 42 -11.25 -17.42 -16.26
CA VAL A 42 -10.15 -17.57 -17.22
C VAL A 42 -8.83 -17.65 -16.45
N SER A 43 -8.18 -18.80 -16.54
CA SER A 43 -6.93 -19.10 -15.83
C SER A 43 -5.69 -18.65 -16.61
N GLU A 44 -5.73 -18.74 -17.94
CA GLU A 44 -4.60 -18.40 -18.83
C GLU A 44 -5.12 -17.80 -20.15
N PRO A 45 -4.68 -16.60 -20.55
CA PRO A 45 -4.01 -15.59 -19.71
C PRO A 45 -4.91 -15.20 -18.52
N ALA A 46 -4.32 -15.09 -17.32
CA ALA A 46 -5.06 -14.90 -16.08
C ALA A 46 -5.97 -13.66 -16.13
N SER A 47 -7.27 -13.82 -15.87
CA SER A 47 -8.22 -12.70 -15.88
C SER A 47 -7.87 -11.62 -14.85
N ARG A 48 -8.42 -10.41 -15.04
CA ARG A 48 -8.31 -9.28 -14.10
C ARG A 48 -8.60 -9.71 -12.66
N ALA A 49 -9.65 -10.52 -12.48
CA ALA A 49 -10.06 -11.07 -11.19
C ALA A 49 -9.11 -12.17 -10.69
N LYS A 50 -8.67 -13.07 -11.59
CA LYS A 50 -7.75 -14.18 -11.24
C LYS A 50 -6.36 -13.71 -10.81
N LEU A 51 -5.89 -12.56 -11.31
CA LEU A 51 -4.64 -11.93 -10.85
C LEU A 51 -4.70 -11.50 -9.36
N GLY A 52 -5.90 -11.39 -8.77
CA GLY A 52 -6.08 -11.32 -7.32
C GLY A 52 -5.34 -10.17 -6.65
N ALA A 53 -4.56 -10.50 -5.61
CA ALA A 53 -3.80 -9.53 -4.82
C ALA A 53 -2.82 -8.69 -5.67
N ALA A 54 -2.18 -9.27 -6.70
CA ALA A 54 -1.25 -8.55 -7.58
C ALA A 54 -1.93 -7.40 -8.33
N ASN A 55 -3.24 -7.52 -8.58
CA ASN A 55 -4.03 -6.54 -9.33
C ASN A 55 -4.95 -5.71 -8.41
N ASN A 56 -4.82 -5.87 -7.08
CA ASN A 56 -5.60 -5.20 -6.03
C ASN A 56 -7.12 -5.19 -6.30
N VAL A 57 -7.73 -6.37 -6.44
CA VAL A 57 -9.13 -6.52 -6.88
C VAL A 57 -10.19 -6.48 -5.77
N GLY A 58 -9.80 -6.34 -4.50
CA GLY A 58 -10.71 -6.47 -3.36
C GLY A 58 -11.07 -7.94 -3.06
N SER A 59 -12.29 -8.20 -2.59
CA SER A 59 -12.69 -9.53 -2.09
C SER A 59 -12.79 -10.62 -3.16
N VAL A 60 -13.00 -10.25 -4.43
CA VAL A 60 -13.07 -11.22 -5.56
C VAL A 60 -11.77 -12.03 -5.73
N GLN A 61 -10.65 -11.63 -5.11
CA GLN A 61 -9.41 -12.43 -5.11
C GLN A 61 -9.57 -13.82 -4.47
N TYR A 62 -10.53 -13.96 -3.55
CA TYR A 62 -10.81 -15.23 -2.86
C TYR A 62 -11.77 -16.12 -3.64
N GLU A 63 -12.52 -15.52 -4.57
CA GLU A 63 -13.54 -16.22 -5.36
C GLU A 63 -13.65 -15.69 -6.80
N PRO A 64 -12.55 -15.68 -7.59
CA PRO A 64 -12.57 -15.19 -8.97
C PRO A 64 -13.53 -15.98 -9.88
N GLN A 65 -13.92 -17.19 -9.46
CA GLN A 65 -14.91 -18.05 -10.10
C GLN A 65 -16.36 -17.51 -10.05
N SER A 66 -16.67 -16.56 -9.16
CA SER A 66 -18.05 -16.19 -8.78
C SER A 66 -18.63 -14.97 -9.52
N LEU A 67 -18.04 -14.55 -10.64
CA LEU A 67 -18.51 -13.39 -11.43
C LEU A 67 -19.72 -13.74 -12.32
N GLU A 68 -20.85 -14.02 -11.67
CA GLU A 68 -22.10 -14.46 -12.29
C GLU A 68 -23.10 -13.31 -12.52
N ALA A 69 -23.67 -13.20 -13.72
CA ALA A 69 -24.76 -12.27 -14.03
C ALA A 69 -25.71 -12.85 -15.09
N PRO A 70 -26.87 -12.22 -15.39
CA PRO A 70 -27.76 -12.71 -16.44
C PRO A 70 -27.05 -12.86 -17.81
N LYS A 71 -27.41 -13.91 -18.57
CA LYS A 71 -26.86 -14.19 -19.90
C LYS A 71 -27.47 -13.31 -20.99
N GLY A 72 -26.99 -13.44 -22.23
CA GLY A 72 -27.53 -12.73 -23.39
C GLY A 72 -26.83 -11.41 -23.73
N PHE A 73 -25.64 -11.15 -23.18
CA PHE A 73 -24.77 -10.07 -23.64
C PHE A 73 -24.48 -10.20 -25.16
N PRO A 74 -24.47 -9.10 -25.94
CA PRO A 74 -24.56 -7.70 -25.53
C PRO A 74 -25.97 -7.12 -25.41
N LEU A 75 -27.02 -7.85 -25.83
CA LEU A 75 -28.40 -7.33 -25.81
C LEU A 75 -28.99 -7.28 -24.38
N ALA A 76 -28.54 -8.18 -23.51
CA ALA A 76 -28.87 -8.26 -22.09
C ALA A 76 -27.56 -8.34 -21.25
N GLY A 77 -27.64 -8.89 -20.04
CA GLY A 77 -26.50 -9.02 -19.11
C GLY A 77 -26.12 -7.73 -18.37
N PRO A 78 -24.92 -7.67 -17.76
CA PRO A 78 -24.46 -6.54 -16.94
C PRO A 78 -24.60 -5.18 -17.62
N ALA A 79 -24.99 -4.15 -16.88
CA ALA A 79 -25.08 -2.78 -17.38
C ALA A 79 -23.71 -2.24 -17.85
N ASP A 80 -23.72 -1.24 -18.72
CA ASP A 80 -22.51 -0.51 -19.10
C ASP A 80 -21.84 0.12 -17.85
N GLY A 81 -20.52 0.04 -17.77
CA GLY A 81 -19.76 0.40 -16.57
C GLY A 81 -19.90 -0.58 -15.39
N LYS A 82 -20.58 -1.72 -15.59
CA LYS A 82 -20.72 -2.84 -14.63
C LYS A 82 -20.33 -4.20 -15.23
N ILE A 83 -19.71 -4.21 -16.40
CA ILE A 83 -19.39 -5.42 -17.17
C ILE A 83 -18.30 -6.24 -16.47
N ALA A 84 -17.22 -5.59 -16.02
CA ALA A 84 -16.06 -6.26 -15.43
C ALA A 84 -16.35 -6.88 -14.05
N SER A 85 -17.30 -6.31 -13.30
CA SER A 85 -17.75 -6.81 -12.00
C SER A 85 -19.03 -7.67 -12.06
N ALA A 86 -19.48 -8.08 -13.25
CA ALA A 86 -20.71 -8.85 -13.42
C ALA A 86 -21.95 -8.22 -12.74
N GLY A 87 -22.13 -6.90 -12.88
CA GLY A 87 -23.28 -6.18 -12.30
C GLY A 87 -23.01 -5.44 -10.98
N GLY A 88 -21.75 -5.20 -10.63
CA GLY A 88 -21.34 -4.51 -9.40
C GLY A 88 -20.97 -5.45 -8.24
N MET A 89 -20.75 -6.75 -8.51
CA MET A 89 -20.33 -7.71 -7.49
C MET A 89 -19.00 -7.30 -6.85
N PHE A 90 -18.76 -7.80 -5.64
CA PHE A 90 -17.50 -7.56 -4.89
C PHE A 90 -17.17 -6.06 -4.70
N GLY A 91 -18.20 -5.22 -4.57
CA GLY A 91 -18.07 -3.78 -4.40
C GLY A 91 -17.76 -3.01 -5.68
N GLY A 92 -17.82 -3.65 -6.86
CA GLY A 92 -17.58 -3.00 -8.15
C GLY A 92 -16.13 -2.58 -8.40
N ILE A 93 -15.16 -3.08 -7.62
CA ILE A 93 -13.73 -2.72 -7.75
C ILE A 93 -13.20 -3.01 -9.16
N LEU A 94 -13.65 -4.11 -9.79
CA LEU A 94 -13.28 -4.49 -11.15
C LEU A 94 -13.75 -3.50 -12.23
N ASP A 95 -14.73 -2.62 -11.94
CA ASP A 95 -15.22 -1.61 -12.88
C ASP A 95 -14.35 -0.33 -12.90
N GLN A 96 -13.39 -0.20 -11.98
CA GLN A 96 -12.39 0.86 -12.05
C GLN A 96 -11.63 0.74 -13.37
N GLN A 97 -11.40 1.85 -14.07
CA GLN A 97 -10.82 1.81 -15.41
C GLN A 97 -9.99 3.06 -15.67
N SER A 98 -8.66 2.87 -15.66
CA SER A 98 -7.65 3.80 -16.17
C SER A 98 -6.55 3.01 -16.88
N SER A 99 -5.77 3.69 -17.72
CA SER A 99 -4.70 3.08 -18.52
C SER A 99 -3.63 2.36 -17.68
N ASP A 100 -3.47 2.77 -16.42
CA ASP A 100 -2.49 2.28 -15.45
C ASP A 100 -3.07 1.37 -14.35
N ARG A 101 -4.40 1.28 -14.19
CA ARG A 101 -5.04 0.57 -13.06
C ARG A 101 -4.75 -0.92 -12.97
N TRP A 102 -4.60 -1.59 -14.12
CA TRP A 102 -4.56 -3.06 -14.21
C TRP A 102 -3.27 -3.56 -14.84
N ILE A 103 -2.74 -4.65 -14.30
CA ILE A 103 -1.66 -5.46 -14.89
C ILE A 103 -2.16 -6.00 -16.23
N LYS A 104 -1.31 -5.94 -17.26
CA LYS A 104 -1.63 -6.34 -18.64
C LYS A 104 -0.73 -7.50 -19.05
N HIS A 105 -1.31 -8.50 -19.72
CA HIS A 105 -0.53 -9.54 -20.39
C HIS A 105 -0.05 -9.05 -21.74
N ASP A 106 1.24 -9.16 -22.02
CA ASP A 106 1.75 -8.95 -23.37
C ASP A 106 1.20 -10.04 -24.30
N MET A 107 0.59 -9.64 -25.41
CA MET A 107 -0.08 -10.54 -26.35
C MET A 107 0.16 -10.07 -27.78
N VAL A 108 0.36 -10.99 -28.72
CA VAL A 108 0.35 -10.69 -30.16
C VAL A 108 -1.01 -11.11 -30.73
N GLY A 109 -1.56 -10.33 -31.66
CA GLY A 109 -2.79 -10.67 -32.37
C GLY A 109 -2.64 -11.93 -33.23
N GLY A 110 -3.76 -12.41 -33.76
CA GLY A 110 -3.89 -13.74 -34.34
C GLY A 110 -4.44 -14.74 -33.32
N VAL A 111 -4.23 -16.03 -33.59
CA VAL A 111 -4.80 -17.12 -32.79
C VAL A 111 -4.09 -17.24 -31.44
N ASN A 112 -4.82 -16.96 -30.36
CA ASN A 112 -4.38 -17.07 -28.98
C ASN A 112 -5.19 -18.13 -28.23
N ASP A 113 -4.55 -18.87 -27.32
CA ASP A 113 -5.22 -19.81 -26.43
C ASP A 113 -5.79 -19.08 -25.21
N ILE A 114 -7.11 -19.17 -24.99
CA ILE A 114 -7.78 -18.67 -23.79
C ILE A 114 -8.41 -19.85 -23.03
N THR A 115 -7.88 -20.12 -21.84
CA THR A 115 -8.21 -21.28 -21.01
C THR A 115 -9.10 -20.90 -19.83
N TRP A 116 -10.27 -21.53 -19.75
CA TRP A 116 -11.18 -21.49 -18.60
C TRP A 116 -10.88 -22.65 -17.64
N TYR A 117 -10.93 -22.35 -16.34
CA TYR A 117 -10.93 -23.34 -15.27
C TYR A 117 -12.29 -23.34 -14.54
N HIS A 118 -12.95 -24.50 -14.52
CA HIS A 118 -14.28 -24.71 -13.94
C HIS A 118 -14.16 -25.39 -12.57
N THR A 119 -14.25 -24.61 -11.49
CA THR A 119 -14.33 -25.17 -10.12
C THR A 119 -15.60 -26.00 -9.93
N ALA A 120 -16.71 -25.55 -10.50
CA ALA A 120 -17.93 -26.32 -10.73
C ALA A 120 -18.23 -26.34 -12.24
N GLN A 121 -18.42 -27.54 -12.81
CA GLN A 121 -18.76 -27.73 -14.22
C GLN A 121 -20.27 -27.79 -14.37
N HIS A 122 -20.84 -27.00 -15.27
CA HIS A 122 -22.29 -26.90 -15.52
C HIS A 122 -22.59 -27.15 -16.99
N ARG A 123 -23.85 -27.41 -17.36
CA ARG A 123 -24.20 -27.54 -18.77
C ARG A 123 -23.99 -26.19 -19.44
N THR A 124 -23.19 -26.16 -20.51
CA THR A 124 -22.80 -24.92 -21.21
C THR A 124 -23.56 -24.82 -22.51
N THR A 125 -24.18 -23.67 -22.80
CA THR A 125 -24.63 -23.37 -24.16
C THR A 125 -23.39 -23.08 -25.02
N LYS A 126 -22.60 -22.06 -24.63
CA LYS A 126 -21.44 -21.57 -25.39
C LYS A 126 -20.50 -20.71 -24.54
N TRP A 127 -19.33 -20.40 -25.11
CA TRP A 127 -18.49 -19.28 -24.71
C TRP A 127 -18.42 -18.27 -25.84
N HIS A 128 -18.35 -16.98 -25.52
CA HIS A 128 -18.21 -15.90 -26.50
C HIS A 128 -17.24 -14.83 -25.99
N TYR A 129 -16.51 -14.24 -26.94
CA TYR A 129 -15.34 -13.41 -26.67
C TYR A 129 -15.46 -12.09 -27.41
N TYR A 130 -15.20 -10.99 -26.73
CA TYR A 130 -15.15 -9.64 -27.28
C TYR A 130 -13.81 -8.99 -26.98
N ILE A 131 -13.41 -7.99 -27.75
CA ILE A 131 -12.30 -7.11 -27.42
C ILE A 131 -12.71 -5.64 -27.54
N THR A 132 -12.00 -4.75 -26.85
CA THR A 132 -12.16 -3.32 -27.06
C THR A 132 -11.71 -2.88 -28.47
N LYS A 133 -12.49 -2.00 -29.08
CA LYS A 133 -12.31 -1.44 -30.43
C LYS A 133 -11.05 -0.60 -30.55
N LYS A 134 -10.54 -0.46 -31.77
CA LYS A 134 -9.52 0.54 -32.10
C LYS A 134 -10.02 1.94 -31.70
N GLY A 135 -9.22 2.67 -30.93
CA GLY A 135 -9.60 4.00 -30.40
C GLY A 135 -10.53 4.01 -29.18
N TRP A 136 -10.73 2.88 -28.48
CA TRP A 136 -11.43 2.90 -27.19
C TRP A 136 -10.69 3.77 -26.16
N ASN A 137 -11.42 4.33 -25.18
CA ASN A 137 -10.83 5.14 -24.12
C ASN A 137 -10.52 4.27 -22.88
N PRO A 138 -9.23 4.03 -22.55
CA PRO A 138 -8.85 3.19 -21.41
C PRO A 138 -9.13 3.82 -20.04
N ASN A 139 -9.55 5.09 -20.00
CA ASN A 139 -9.85 5.88 -18.80
C ASN A 139 -11.34 6.07 -18.54
N THR A 140 -12.21 5.26 -19.17
CA THR A 140 -13.65 5.24 -18.91
C THR A 140 -14.14 3.81 -18.67
N PRO A 141 -15.11 3.58 -17.76
CA PRO A 141 -15.66 2.25 -17.50
C PRO A 141 -16.19 1.58 -18.77
N ILE A 142 -15.89 0.28 -18.92
CA ILE A 142 -16.16 -0.49 -20.13
C ILE A 142 -17.67 -0.55 -20.41
N LYS A 143 -18.06 -0.24 -21.65
CA LYS A 143 -19.44 -0.22 -22.15
C LYS A 143 -19.55 -0.97 -23.48
N ARG A 144 -20.77 -1.39 -23.85
CA ARG A 144 -21.07 -2.12 -25.10
C ARG A 144 -20.55 -1.42 -26.35
N SER A 145 -20.58 -0.08 -26.41
CA SER A 145 -20.07 0.66 -27.57
C SER A 145 -18.61 0.37 -27.87
N ASP A 146 -17.83 0.06 -26.83
CA ASP A 146 -16.39 -0.08 -26.92
C ASP A 146 -15.99 -1.49 -27.34
N LEU A 147 -16.92 -2.47 -27.30
CA LEU A 147 -16.64 -3.89 -27.52
C LEU A 147 -17.11 -4.37 -28.89
N GLU A 148 -16.39 -5.34 -29.46
CA GLU A 148 -16.78 -6.10 -30.66
C GLU A 148 -16.45 -7.58 -30.51
N LEU A 149 -17.27 -8.45 -31.12
CA LEU A 149 -17.16 -9.91 -31.01
C LEU A 149 -15.97 -10.44 -31.83
N ILE A 150 -15.14 -11.28 -31.22
CA ILE A 150 -13.94 -11.90 -31.84
C ILE A 150 -13.98 -13.44 -31.86
N GLY A 151 -14.97 -14.06 -31.22
CA GLY A 151 -15.17 -15.52 -31.32
C GLY A 151 -16.36 -16.04 -30.53
N THR A 152 -16.90 -17.16 -30.97
CA THR A 152 -17.96 -17.91 -30.29
C THR A 152 -17.68 -19.41 -30.42
N PHE A 153 -17.83 -20.15 -29.32
CA PHE A 153 -17.52 -21.57 -29.20
C PHE A 153 -18.73 -22.26 -28.57
N GLU A 154 -19.49 -22.99 -29.38
CA GLU A 154 -20.71 -23.68 -28.94
C GLU A 154 -20.37 -25.01 -28.23
N ASN A 155 -21.04 -25.32 -27.12
CA ASN A 155 -20.94 -26.59 -26.41
C ASN A 155 -22.23 -27.43 -26.44
N GLY A 156 -23.33 -26.86 -26.98
CA GLY A 156 -24.57 -27.58 -27.27
C GLY A 156 -25.26 -28.18 -26.04
N GLY A 157 -25.21 -27.48 -24.90
CA GLY A 157 -25.85 -27.90 -23.64
C GLY A 157 -25.17 -29.08 -22.94
N LYS A 158 -23.92 -29.40 -23.31
CA LYS A 158 -23.09 -30.43 -22.64
C LYS A 158 -22.36 -29.83 -21.45
N GLN A 159 -22.01 -30.68 -20.48
CA GLN A 159 -21.08 -30.32 -19.41
C GLN A 159 -19.65 -30.29 -19.96
N PRO A 160 -18.86 -29.21 -19.76
CA PRO A 160 -17.50 -29.09 -20.27
C PRO A 160 -16.51 -29.88 -19.41
N GLU A 161 -15.29 -30.06 -19.91
CA GLU A 161 -14.16 -30.49 -19.08
C GLU A 161 -13.82 -29.46 -17.99
N ARG A 162 -13.09 -29.89 -16.95
CA ARG A 162 -12.69 -28.99 -15.84
C ARG A 162 -11.75 -27.87 -16.29
N SER A 163 -11.00 -28.08 -17.37
CA SER A 163 -10.22 -27.06 -18.07
C SER A 163 -10.62 -27.08 -19.53
N VAL A 164 -10.90 -25.93 -20.15
CA VAL A 164 -11.23 -25.83 -21.58
C VAL A 164 -10.47 -24.67 -22.19
N THR A 165 -9.75 -24.94 -23.28
CA THR A 165 -8.95 -23.95 -24.01
C THR A 165 -9.57 -23.66 -25.38
N HIS A 166 -9.85 -22.40 -25.65
CA HIS A 166 -10.36 -21.93 -26.94
C HIS A 166 -9.29 -21.17 -27.73
N LYS A 167 -9.20 -21.45 -29.03
CA LYS A 167 -8.31 -20.78 -29.98
C LYS A 167 -9.01 -19.53 -30.54
N VAL A 168 -8.88 -18.42 -29.82
CA VAL A 168 -9.55 -17.14 -30.12
C VAL A 168 -8.68 -16.30 -31.04
N ASN A 169 -9.24 -15.83 -32.16
CA ASN A 169 -8.51 -14.98 -33.09
C ASN A 169 -8.60 -13.50 -32.66
N VAL A 170 -7.54 -13.01 -32.01
CA VAL A 170 -7.43 -11.63 -31.53
C VAL A 170 -7.06 -10.70 -32.69
N PRO A 171 -7.68 -9.51 -32.86
CA PRO A 171 -7.36 -8.62 -33.98
C PRO A 171 -5.89 -8.20 -34.05
N THR A 172 -5.37 -8.10 -35.28
CA THR A 172 -4.00 -7.65 -35.60
C THR A 172 -3.94 -6.18 -36.03
N ASP A 173 -5.09 -5.50 -36.14
CA ASP A 173 -5.24 -4.13 -36.68
C ASP A 173 -5.00 -3.00 -35.66
N ARG A 174 -4.61 -3.34 -34.43
CA ARG A 174 -4.48 -2.44 -33.28
C ARG A 174 -3.43 -2.94 -32.27
N SER A 175 -2.87 -2.01 -31.51
CA SER A 175 -1.77 -2.24 -30.59
C SER A 175 -1.94 -1.44 -29.29
N GLY A 176 -1.18 -1.80 -28.25
CA GLY A 176 -1.28 -1.18 -26.92
C GLY A 176 -2.38 -1.78 -26.05
N TYR A 177 -2.82 -1.03 -25.04
CA TYR A 177 -3.76 -1.54 -24.03
C TYR A 177 -5.15 -1.80 -24.61
N HIS A 178 -5.61 -3.05 -24.50
CA HIS A 178 -6.97 -3.49 -24.81
C HIS A 178 -7.51 -4.39 -23.70
N VAL A 179 -8.83 -4.60 -23.68
CA VAL A 179 -9.49 -5.53 -22.75
C VAL A 179 -10.26 -6.56 -23.56
N ILE A 180 -10.00 -7.84 -23.31
CA ILE A 180 -10.79 -8.96 -23.82
C ILE A 180 -11.86 -9.29 -22.77
N LEU A 181 -13.13 -9.36 -23.18
CA LEU A 181 -14.21 -9.88 -22.38
C LEU A 181 -14.50 -11.32 -22.80
N ALA A 182 -14.32 -12.27 -21.91
CA ALA A 182 -14.73 -13.66 -22.06
C ALA A 182 -16.04 -13.89 -21.28
N VAL A 183 -17.04 -14.47 -21.95
CA VAL A 183 -18.35 -14.80 -21.38
C VAL A 183 -18.63 -16.29 -21.54
N TRP A 184 -19.08 -16.93 -20.46
CA TRP A 184 -19.48 -18.35 -20.43
C TRP A 184 -20.99 -18.43 -20.16
N ASP A 185 -21.79 -18.78 -21.17
CA ASP A 185 -23.25 -18.91 -21.06
C ASP A 185 -23.64 -20.30 -20.53
N ILE A 186 -24.30 -20.34 -19.37
CA ILE A 186 -24.84 -21.58 -18.79
C ILE A 186 -26.13 -21.96 -19.50
N ASP A 187 -26.37 -23.26 -19.72
CA ASP A 187 -27.49 -23.78 -20.51
C ASP A 187 -28.79 -23.81 -19.72
N ASP A 188 -28.73 -24.39 -18.52
CA ASP A 188 -29.85 -24.69 -17.63
C ASP A 188 -30.24 -23.55 -16.67
N THR A 189 -29.50 -22.43 -16.65
CA THR A 189 -29.86 -21.23 -15.86
C THR A 189 -30.07 -19.99 -16.75
N SER A 190 -30.55 -18.89 -16.15
CA SER A 190 -30.61 -17.58 -16.79
C SER A 190 -29.27 -16.84 -16.87
N ASN A 191 -28.16 -17.45 -16.43
CA ASN A 191 -26.94 -16.75 -16.07
C ASN A 191 -25.72 -17.11 -16.95
N ALA A 192 -24.69 -16.28 -16.85
CA ALA A 192 -23.40 -16.41 -17.51
C ALA A 192 -22.29 -15.87 -16.60
N PHE A 193 -21.06 -16.35 -16.82
CA PHE A 193 -19.87 -15.87 -16.11
C PHE A 193 -19.09 -14.88 -16.96
N TYR A 194 -18.74 -13.75 -16.36
CA TYR A 194 -18.07 -12.63 -17.04
C TYR A 194 -16.65 -12.48 -16.51
N GLN A 195 -15.66 -12.59 -17.40
CA GLN A 195 -14.24 -12.46 -17.07
C GLN A 195 -13.59 -11.48 -18.04
N VAL A 196 -13.04 -10.38 -17.53
CA VAL A 196 -12.22 -9.46 -18.34
C VAL A 196 -10.73 -9.79 -18.19
N ILE A 197 -9.99 -9.65 -19.28
CA ILE A 197 -8.55 -9.91 -19.39
C ILE A 197 -7.91 -8.63 -19.94
N ASP A 198 -7.00 -8.06 -19.17
CA ASP A 198 -6.24 -6.88 -19.58
C ASP A 198 -5.02 -7.31 -20.41
N VAL A 199 -4.92 -6.81 -21.64
CA VAL A 199 -3.85 -7.18 -22.59
C VAL A 199 -3.13 -5.97 -23.16
N ASN A 200 -1.84 -6.11 -23.42
CA ASN A 200 -1.02 -5.15 -24.14
C ASN A 200 -0.69 -5.77 -25.51
N LEU A 201 -1.41 -5.35 -26.55
CA LEU A 201 -1.27 -5.90 -27.89
C LEU A 201 0.01 -5.39 -28.56
N LYS A 202 0.94 -6.31 -28.82
CA LYS A 202 2.23 -6.09 -29.50
C LYS A 202 2.14 -6.43 -30.99
N ASN A 203 1.10 -5.92 -31.66
CA ASN A 203 0.99 -5.99 -33.11
C ASN A 203 1.85 -4.89 -33.76
N SER A 204 2.55 -5.22 -34.84
CA SER A 204 2.86 -4.23 -35.88
C SER A 204 1.54 -3.80 -36.54
N GLU A 205 1.40 -2.53 -36.95
CA GLU A 205 0.13 -1.98 -37.48
C GLU A 205 -0.23 -2.44 -38.91
N SER A 206 0.08 -3.69 -39.28
CA SER A 206 -0.08 -4.27 -40.61
C SER A 206 -1.19 -5.33 -40.65
N GLY A 207 -2.44 -4.87 -40.78
CA GLY A 207 -3.61 -5.73 -41.01
C GLY A 207 -3.69 -6.29 -42.45
N PRO A 208 -4.55 -7.30 -42.73
CA PRO A 208 -4.59 -7.95 -44.04
C PRO A 208 -5.11 -7.01 -45.14
N GLY A 209 -4.27 -6.68 -46.12
CA GLY A 209 -4.64 -5.87 -47.28
C GLY A 209 -3.75 -4.64 -47.51
N VAL A 210 -2.96 -4.23 -46.52
CA VAL A 210 -1.84 -3.30 -46.72
C VAL A 210 -0.66 -4.11 -47.26
N GLN A 211 0.08 -3.60 -48.25
CA GLN A 211 1.36 -4.22 -48.62
C GLN A 211 2.31 -4.18 -47.39
N PRO A 212 3.19 -5.18 -47.21
CA PRO A 212 4.24 -5.07 -46.21
C PRO A 212 4.99 -3.76 -46.44
N ASP A 213 5.16 -2.97 -45.39
CA ASP A 213 5.89 -1.72 -45.53
C ASP A 213 7.37 -2.01 -45.79
N THR A 214 7.84 -1.56 -46.95
CA THR A 214 9.21 -1.71 -47.43
C THR A 214 9.91 -0.37 -47.58
N GLU A 215 9.24 0.74 -47.26
CA GLU A 215 9.91 2.03 -47.21
C GLU A 215 10.83 2.06 -45.98
N LYS A 216 11.84 2.92 -46.02
CA LYS A 216 12.78 3.07 -44.91
C LYS A 216 12.57 4.42 -44.26
N PRO A 217 12.64 4.54 -42.92
CA PRO A 217 12.67 5.82 -42.26
C PRO A 217 13.75 6.73 -42.84
N SER A 218 13.47 8.03 -42.85
CA SER A 218 14.48 9.05 -43.10
C SER A 218 15.67 8.87 -42.16
N THR A 219 16.88 9.20 -42.60
CA THR A 219 18.03 9.22 -41.69
C THR A 219 17.80 10.17 -40.51
N VAL A 220 18.30 9.78 -39.33
CA VAL A 220 18.28 10.64 -38.15
C VAL A 220 19.17 11.86 -38.40
N THR A 221 18.64 13.07 -38.17
CA THR A 221 19.38 14.32 -38.38
C THR A 221 19.59 15.08 -37.07
N GLY A 222 20.60 15.96 -37.04
CA GLY A 222 20.84 16.84 -35.90
C GLY A 222 21.24 16.11 -34.62
N LEU A 223 21.90 14.94 -34.71
CA LEU A 223 22.43 14.25 -33.53
C LEU A 223 23.50 15.13 -32.87
N HIS A 224 23.31 15.43 -31.58
CA HIS A 224 24.22 16.22 -30.74
C HIS A 224 24.13 15.78 -29.27
N THR A 225 25.06 16.26 -28.44
CA THR A 225 25.02 16.11 -26.99
C THR A 225 24.31 17.28 -26.33
N MET A 226 23.44 17.01 -25.36
CA MET A 226 22.89 18.00 -24.43
C MET A 226 23.78 18.20 -23.20
N SER A 227 24.40 17.12 -22.72
CA SER A 227 25.33 17.14 -21.59
C SER A 227 26.43 16.08 -21.79
N VAL A 228 27.59 16.32 -21.18
CA VAL A 228 28.72 15.39 -21.15
C VAL A 228 29.33 15.45 -19.75
N GLU A 229 29.11 14.39 -18.97
CA GLU A 229 29.63 14.18 -17.62
C GLU A 229 30.74 13.12 -17.65
N SER A 230 31.44 12.92 -16.53
CA SER A 230 32.50 11.92 -16.44
C SER A 230 31.99 10.48 -16.57
N SER A 231 30.74 10.23 -16.20
CA SER A 231 30.07 8.92 -16.26
C SER A 231 28.73 8.92 -17.00
N SER A 232 28.34 10.02 -17.65
CA SER A 232 27.15 10.04 -18.51
C SER A 232 27.25 10.95 -19.74
N VAL A 233 26.55 10.59 -20.81
CA VAL A 233 26.38 11.42 -22.01
C VAL A 233 24.90 11.47 -22.38
N ASP A 234 24.31 12.67 -22.42
CA ASP A 234 22.94 12.88 -22.90
C ASP A 234 22.95 13.21 -24.39
N LEU A 235 22.37 12.34 -25.20
CA LEU A 235 22.21 12.49 -26.66
C LEU A 235 20.80 13.00 -27.01
N MET A 236 20.72 13.85 -28.04
CA MET A 236 19.45 14.32 -28.60
C MET A 236 19.56 14.48 -30.12
N TRP A 237 18.46 14.28 -30.84
CA TRP A 237 18.37 14.39 -32.31
C TRP A 237 16.99 14.91 -32.75
N ASN A 238 16.84 15.19 -34.04
CA ASN A 238 15.54 15.50 -34.65
C ASN A 238 14.79 14.21 -34.95
N ALA A 239 13.46 14.21 -34.80
CA ALA A 239 12.63 13.07 -35.18
C ALA A 239 12.84 12.69 -36.65
N ALA A 240 13.09 11.41 -36.91
CA ALA A 240 12.99 10.86 -38.25
C ALA A 240 11.51 10.71 -38.64
N THR A 241 11.23 10.78 -39.93
CA THR A 241 9.91 10.57 -40.52
C THR A 241 9.88 9.27 -41.32
N ASP A 242 8.70 8.68 -41.41
CA ASP A 242 8.42 7.46 -42.15
C ASP A 242 6.97 7.50 -42.67
N ASN A 243 6.62 6.67 -43.65
CA ASN A 243 5.30 6.66 -44.28
C ASN A 243 4.17 6.15 -43.35
N ILE A 244 4.49 5.28 -42.38
CA ILE A 244 3.59 4.75 -41.34
C ILE A 244 4.02 5.28 -39.98
N GLY A 245 5.31 5.26 -39.68
CA GLY A 245 5.89 5.86 -38.48
C GLY A 245 7.10 5.11 -37.93
N VAL A 246 8.05 5.89 -37.43
CA VAL A 246 9.24 5.40 -36.71
C VAL A 246 8.80 4.78 -35.38
N ASP A 247 9.25 3.55 -35.12
CA ASP A 247 8.99 2.82 -33.87
C ASP A 247 10.01 3.19 -32.79
N HIS A 248 11.30 3.12 -33.14
CA HIS A 248 12.39 3.45 -32.24
C HIS A 248 13.67 3.84 -32.99
N TYR A 249 14.65 4.30 -32.22
CA TYR A 249 16.00 4.59 -32.65
C TYR A 249 16.96 3.58 -32.03
N MET A 250 17.92 3.07 -32.81
CA MET A 250 19.06 2.28 -32.33
C MET A 250 20.27 3.20 -32.14
N ILE A 251 20.88 3.18 -30.96
CA ILE A 251 22.03 4.03 -30.62
C ILE A 251 23.29 3.18 -30.68
N TYR A 252 24.26 3.62 -31.47
CA TYR A 252 25.55 2.96 -31.64
C TYR A 252 26.68 3.82 -31.05
N ARG A 253 27.60 3.17 -30.34
CA ARG A 253 28.80 3.79 -29.75
C ARG A 253 30.06 3.03 -30.15
N GLY A 254 31.04 3.75 -30.69
CA GLY A 254 32.43 3.30 -30.81
C GLY A 254 33.31 3.91 -29.71
N ASP A 255 34.37 3.21 -29.34
CA ASP A 255 35.53 3.84 -28.69
C ASP A 255 36.38 4.59 -29.74
N SER A 256 37.51 5.16 -29.33
CA SER A 256 38.37 5.99 -30.20
C SER A 256 38.90 5.32 -31.47
N VAL A 257 38.81 3.99 -31.61
CA VAL A 257 39.43 3.21 -32.70
C VAL A 257 38.55 2.06 -33.22
N GLY A 258 37.39 1.79 -32.60
CA GLY A 258 36.61 0.58 -32.80
C GLY A 258 35.38 0.69 -33.70
N ILE A 259 34.89 -0.47 -34.15
CA ILE A 259 33.57 -0.61 -34.79
C ILE A 259 32.49 -0.30 -33.75
N ALA A 260 31.62 0.67 -34.05
CA ALA A 260 30.55 1.04 -33.14
C ALA A 260 29.58 -0.12 -32.90
N LYS A 261 29.29 -0.38 -31.62
CA LYS A 261 28.32 -1.39 -31.19
C LYS A 261 27.02 -0.73 -30.78
N GLN A 262 25.90 -1.40 -30.99
CA GLN A 262 24.63 -0.94 -30.43
C GLN A 262 24.71 -1.01 -28.90
N ILE A 263 24.40 0.10 -28.23
CA ILE A 263 24.40 0.20 -26.76
C ILE A 263 22.98 0.30 -26.17
N GLY A 264 21.98 0.57 -27.01
CA GLY A 264 20.59 0.62 -26.57
C GLY A 264 19.63 1.01 -27.70
N THR A 265 18.38 1.22 -27.31
CA THR A 265 17.33 1.79 -28.16
C THR A 265 16.62 2.92 -27.40
N SER A 266 15.92 3.78 -28.14
CA SER A 266 15.01 4.79 -27.56
C SER A 266 13.78 4.95 -28.43
N SER A 267 12.59 5.02 -27.81
CA SER A 267 11.34 5.38 -28.49
C SER A 267 11.11 6.90 -28.55
N THR A 268 12.03 7.70 -28.00
CA THR A 268 12.02 9.17 -28.07
C THR A 268 13.27 9.68 -28.79
N THR A 269 13.31 10.98 -29.09
CA THR A 269 14.43 11.61 -29.81
C THR A 269 15.63 11.95 -28.91
N SER A 270 15.86 11.15 -27.87
CA SER A 270 16.92 11.33 -26.88
C SER A 270 17.34 9.99 -26.26
N PHE A 271 18.58 9.92 -25.78
CA PHE A 271 19.11 8.75 -25.07
C PHE A 271 20.23 9.16 -24.11
N LYS A 272 20.22 8.64 -22.88
CA LYS A 272 21.28 8.85 -21.89
C LYS A 272 22.15 7.61 -21.79
N ASP A 273 23.41 7.74 -22.21
CA ASP A 273 24.42 6.70 -21.98
C ASP A 273 25.05 6.87 -20.61
N ILE A 274 24.71 5.97 -19.67
CA ILE A 274 25.29 5.91 -18.31
C ILE A 274 26.44 4.88 -18.20
N THR A 275 26.95 4.38 -19.32
CA THR A 275 27.95 3.31 -19.40
C THR A 275 29.30 3.79 -19.94
N VAL A 276 29.51 5.10 -19.96
CA VAL A 276 30.77 5.74 -20.34
C VAL A 276 31.73 5.77 -19.16
N GLU A 277 33.03 5.62 -19.44
CA GLU A 277 34.10 5.80 -18.46
C GLU A 277 34.66 7.24 -18.57
N PRO A 278 35.21 7.80 -17.47
CA PRO A 278 35.84 9.11 -17.51
C PRO A 278 37.13 9.17 -18.35
N GLY A 279 37.41 10.34 -18.91
CA GLY A 279 38.64 10.60 -19.66
C GLY A 279 38.77 9.80 -20.97
N LYS A 280 37.64 9.32 -21.52
CA LYS A 280 37.60 8.53 -22.76
C LYS A 280 37.00 9.36 -23.90
N ILE A 281 37.36 8.99 -25.12
CA ILE A 281 36.73 9.50 -26.34
C ILE A 281 35.79 8.43 -26.87
N TYR A 282 34.56 8.82 -27.17
CA TYR A 282 33.53 8.00 -27.76
C TYR A 282 33.02 8.62 -29.05
N THR A 283 32.59 7.77 -29.98
CA THR A 283 31.89 8.19 -31.20
C THR A 283 30.46 7.66 -31.16
N TYR A 284 29.48 8.46 -31.57
CA TYR A 284 28.07 8.07 -31.57
C TYR A 284 27.42 8.33 -32.93
N TYR A 285 26.53 7.42 -33.33
CA TYR A 285 25.51 7.66 -34.34
C TYR A 285 24.21 6.94 -33.98
N SER A 286 23.11 7.34 -34.64
CA SER A 286 21.79 6.75 -34.47
C SER A 286 21.22 6.27 -35.81
N VAL A 287 20.37 5.25 -35.75
CA VAL A 287 19.60 4.69 -36.88
C VAL A 287 18.13 4.65 -36.48
N ALA A 288 17.23 5.14 -37.33
CA ALA A 288 15.79 5.02 -37.12
C ALA A 288 15.28 3.67 -37.65
N VAL A 289 14.28 3.12 -36.96
CA VAL A 289 13.63 1.84 -37.28
C VAL A 289 12.12 2.04 -37.27
N ASP A 290 11.42 1.63 -38.32
CA ASP A 290 9.95 1.63 -38.38
C ASP A 290 9.34 0.40 -37.68
N ARG A 291 8.01 0.31 -37.75
CA ARG A 291 7.20 -0.78 -37.16
C ARG A 291 7.20 -2.09 -37.96
N ALA A 292 7.70 -2.08 -39.19
CA ALA A 292 7.95 -3.25 -40.02
C ALA A 292 9.39 -3.80 -39.88
N GLY A 293 10.29 -3.01 -39.27
CA GLY A 293 11.69 -3.33 -39.03
C GLY A 293 12.66 -2.82 -40.10
N ASN A 294 12.24 -1.95 -41.03
CA ASN A 294 13.20 -1.36 -41.97
C ASN A 294 14.03 -0.28 -41.26
N THR A 295 15.31 -0.21 -41.66
CA THR A 295 16.31 0.66 -41.01
C THR A 295 16.75 1.79 -41.94
N SER A 296 16.85 2.99 -41.37
CA SER A 296 17.44 4.14 -42.05
C SER A 296 18.95 3.95 -42.31
N GLY A 297 19.54 4.85 -43.08
CA GLY A 297 20.99 5.07 -42.98
C GLY A 297 21.39 5.64 -41.60
N ALA A 298 22.68 5.58 -41.26
CA ALA A 298 23.20 6.20 -40.04
C ALA A 298 23.07 7.73 -40.07
N SER A 299 22.94 8.33 -38.89
CA SER A 299 23.01 9.79 -38.68
C SER A 299 24.39 10.36 -38.99
N ASN A 300 24.53 11.68 -38.84
CA ASN A 300 25.85 12.27 -38.59
C ASN A 300 26.52 11.59 -37.39
N ILE A 301 27.83 11.37 -37.46
CA ILE A 301 28.64 10.90 -36.33
C ILE A 301 28.99 12.12 -35.46
N ILE A 302 28.90 11.97 -34.14
CA ILE A 302 29.48 12.93 -33.18
C ILE A 302 30.63 12.29 -32.40
N VAL A 303 31.59 13.11 -31.98
CA VAL A 303 32.73 12.70 -31.15
C VAL A 303 32.62 13.41 -29.81
N VAL A 304 32.71 12.65 -28.71
CA VAL A 304 32.51 13.13 -27.34
C VAL A 304 33.71 12.70 -26.50
N SER A 305 34.31 13.62 -25.75
CA SER A 305 35.31 13.30 -24.73
C SER A 305 34.67 13.46 -23.36
N THR A 306 34.55 12.38 -22.59
CA THR A 306 34.12 12.51 -21.20
C THR A 306 35.21 13.22 -20.40
N PRO A 307 34.85 14.20 -19.54
CA PRO A 307 35.82 14.75 -18.60
C PRO A 307 36.31 13.64 -17.66
N ASN A 308 37.54 13.75 -17.17
CA ASN A 308 37.88 13.06 -15.92
C ASN A 308 36.97 13.62 -14.83
N PRO A 309 36.55 12.84 -13.81
CA PRO A 309 35.97 13.44 -12.62
C PRO A 309 36.96 14.49 -12.10
N GLU A 310 36.47 15.69 -11.78
CA GLU A 310 37.27 16.57 -10.95
C GLU A 310 37.63 15.80 -9.68
N VAL A 311 38.89 15.88 -9.27
CA VAL A 311 39.32 15.31 -8.00
C VAL A 311 38.75 16.20 -6.90
N VAL A 312 37.48 15.97 -6.59
CA VAL A 312 36.84 16.50 -5.39
C VAL A 312 37.52 15.80 -4.23
N ILE A 313 38.58 16.43 -3.74
CA ILE A 313 39.14 16.13 -2.43
C ILE A 313 37.95 16.34 -1.48
N PRO A 314 37.43 15.30 -0.81
CA PRO A 314 36.36 15.50 0.15
C PRO A 314 36.86 16.51 1.18
N PRO A 315 36.02 17.46 1.65
CA PRO A 315 36.42 18.30 2.76
C PRO A 315 36.87 17.37 3.89
N VAL A 316 38.07 17.60 4.41
CA VAL A 316 38.54 16.88 5.59
C VAL A 316 37.56 17.22 6.69
N GLU A 317 36.67 16.29 7.03
CA GLU A 317 35.82 16.41 8.21
C GLU A 317 36.74 16.45 9.42
N THR A 318 37.02 17.66 9.89
CA THR A 318 37.70 17.87 11.16
C THR A 318 36.84 17.23 12.24
N PRO A 319 37.39 16.30 13.05
CA PRO A 319 36.63 15.69 14.14
C PRO A 319 35.96 16.77 15.00
N ASP A 320 34.70 16.56 15.36
CA ASP A 320 34.03 17.52 16.23
C ASP A 320 34.71 17.54 17.60
N THR A 321 35.03 18.74 18.05
CA THR A 321 35.78 19.02 19.30
C THR A 321 35.04 20.01 20.19
N LEU A 322 33.89 20.50 19.74
CA LEU A 322 33.01 21.32 20.56
C LEU A 322 32.13 20.39 21.40
N LYS A 323 31.96 20.74 22.67
CA LYS A 323 31.12 19.97 23.59
C LYS A 323 29.71 20.56 23.62
N PRO A 324 28.67 19.73 23.87
CA PRO A 324 27.33 20.22 24.11
C PRO A 324 27.25 21.25 25.24
N SER A 325 26.24 22.12 25.16
CA SER A 325 25.90 23.06 26.23
C SER A 325 25.63 22.34 27.55
N MET A 326 25.84 23.05 28.67
CA MET A 326 25.39 22.55 29.96
C MET A 326 23.89 22.22 29.92
N VAL A 327 23.49 21.16 30.62
CA VAL A 327 22.08 20.80 30.79
C VAL A 327 21.44 21.74 31.81
N GLU A 328 20.37 22.43 31.41
CA GLU A 328 19.65 23.40 32.24
C GLU A 328 18.26 22.90 32.65
N GLY A 329 17.66 23.57 33.63
CA GLY A 329 16.28 23.31 34.04
C GLY A 329 16.04 21.95 34.68
N LEU A 330 17.06 21.32 35.30
CA LEU A 330 16.90 20.06 36.03
C LEU A 330 15.95 20.24 37.22
N HIS A 331 14.84 19.52 37.22
CA HIS A 331 13.78 19.56 38.24
C HIS A 331 13.09 18.20 38.37
N THR A 332 12.09 18.09 39.26
CA THR A 332 11.23 16.90 39.36
C THR A 332 9.76 17.22 39.16
N MET A 333 9.01 16.31 38.53
CA MET A 333 7.54 16.38 38.46
C MET A 333 6.85 15.64 39.61
N SER A 334 7.51 14.62 40.18
CA SER A 334 6.95 13.81 41.25
C SER A 334 8.05 13.22 42.12
N VAL A 335 7.87 13.33 43.43
CA VAL A 335 8.71 12.71 44.46
C VAL A 335 7.83 11.83 45.33
N LYS A 336 8.23 10.57 45.53
CA LYS A 336 7.59 9.59 46.41
C LYS A 336 8.61 9.02 47.37
N HIS A 337 8.17 8.17 48.30
CA HIS A 337 9.05 7.48 49.24
C HIS A 337 9.98 6.44 48.58
N ASN A 338 9.71 6.06 47.33
CA ASN A 338 10.43 5.03 46.57
C ASN A 338 10.65 5.42 45.09
N SER A 339 10.44 6.69 44.70
CA SER A 339 10.71 7.14 43.34
C SER A 339 10.97 8.64 43.24
N VAL A 340 11.95 9.05 42.44
CA VAL A 340 12.17 10.44 42.01
C VAL A 340 12.06 10.50 40.48
N ASN A 341 11.16 11.33 39.95
CA ASN A 341 11.03 11.57 38.51
C ASN A 341 11.70 12.90 38.15
N LEU A 342 12.81 12.84 37.42
CA LEU A 342 13.65 13.95 36.97
C LEU A 342 13.32 14.35 35.53
N MET A 343 13.33 15.65 35.25
CA MET A 343 13.24 16.21 33.89
C MET A 343 14.17 17.42 33.74
N TRP A 344 14.59 17.71 32.51
CA TRP A 344 15.48 18.83 32.18
C TRP A 344 15.19 19.38 30.76
N ASN A 345 15.81 20.52 30.43
CA ASN A 345 15.77 21.08 29.08
C ASN A 345 16.80 20.39 28.17
N ALA A 346 16.50 20.29 26.87
CA ALA A 346 17.45 19.74 25.90
C ALA A 346 18.69 20.64 25.76
N ALA A 347 19.87 20.05 25.89
CA ALA A 347 21.13 20.72 25.60
C ALA A 347 21.26 20.97 24.08
N GLN A 348 22.08 21.96 23.72
CA GLN A 348 22.34 22.35 22.34
C GLN A 348 23.80 22.05 21.97
N ASP A 349 24.03 21.74 20.70
CA ASP A 349 25.33 21.36 20.16
C ASP A 349 25.38 21.74 18.66
N ASN A 350 26.57 21.91 18.09
CA ASN A 350 26.74 22.29 16.68
C ASN A 350 26.47 21.16 15.68
N VAL A 351 26.58 19.89 16.09
CA VAL A 351 26.19 18.73 15.28
C VAL A 351 24.97 18.04 15.90
N GLY A 352 24.96 17.86 17.22
CA GLY A 352 23.79 17.36 17.95
C GLY A 352 24.13 16.47 19.16
N VAL A 353 23.26 16.54 20.17
CA VAL A 353 23.36 15.69 21.37
C VAL A 353 22.85 14.28 21.06
N ASP A 354 23.67 13.25 21.33
CA ASP A 354 23.28 11.84 21.19
C ASP A 354 22.53 11.31 22.42
N HIS A 355 23.04 11.63 23.63
CA HIS A 355 22.43 11.18 24.89
C HIS A 355 22.78 12.07 26.09
N TYR A 356 22.10 11.79 27.21
CA TYR A 356 22.30 12.39 28.52
C TYR A 356 22.75 11.34 29.52
N VAL A 357 23.74 11.68 30.35
CA VAL A 357 24.23 10.86 31.46
C VAL A 357 23.71 11.44 32.77
N VAL A 358 22.98 10.62 33.53
CA VAL A 358 22.38 11.01 34.82
C VAL A 358 23.25 10.51 35.96
N TYR A 359 23.61 11.40 36.87
CA TYR A 359 24.46 11.10 38.03
C TYR A 359 23.68 11.30 39.34
N ARG A 360 23.94 10.44 40.33
CA ARG A 360 23.43 10.55 41.72
C ARG A 360 24.58 10.39 42.69
N GLU A 361 24.72 11.31 43.65
CA GLU A 361 25.89 11.42 44.55
C GLU A 361 27.24 11.39 43.83
N GLY A 362 27.31 11.94 42.61
CA GLY A 362 28.53 11.95 41.80
C GLY A 362 28.81 10.69 40.98
N VAL A 363 28.08 9.60 41.20
CA VAL A 363 28.22 8.33 40.47
C VAL A 363 27.24 8.27 39.30
N GLU A 364 27.67 7.75 38.15
CA GLU A 364 26.80 7.52 37.00
C GLU A 364 25.71 6.50 37.35
N LEU A 365 24.46 6.88 37.14
CA LEU A 365 23.29 6.06 37.45
C LEU A 365 22.70 5.43 36.18
N THR A 366 22.64 6.18 35.08
CA THR A 366 22.15 5.69 33.78
C THR A 366 22.46 6.66 32.64
N GLN A 367 22.20 6.21 31.41
CA GLN A 367 22.22 7.02 30.19
C GLN A 367 20.84 6.97 29.51
N THR A 368 20.40 8.08 28.93
CA THR A 368 19.08 8.20 28.26
C THR A 368 19.16 9.18 27.09
N LYS A 369 18.44 8.90 26.00
CA LYS A 369 18.31 9.85 24.87
C LYS A 369 17.24 10.91 25.09
N GLY A 370 16.30 10.66 26.02
CA GLY A 370 15.24 11.60 26.36
C GLY A 370 15.65 12.56 27.50
N THR A 371 14.97 13.71 27.61
CA THR A 371 15.25 14.72 28.63
C THR A 371 14.56 14.45 29.97
N SER A 372 14.39 13.17 30.33
CA SER A 372 13.78 12.74 31.58
C SER A 372 14.25 11.35 32.01
N PHE A 373 14.17 11.08 33.31
CA PHE A 373 14.51 9.79 33.92
C PHE A 373 13.72 9.59 35.22
N THR A 374 13.41 8.34 35.59
CA THR A 374 12.78 8.01 36.88
C THR A 374 13.65 7.07 37.68
N ASP A 375 14.20 7.56 38.79
CA ASP A 375 14.97 6.77 39.75
C ASP A 375 14.01 6.03 40.69
N LEU A 376 13.91 4.70 40.51
CA LEU A 376 13.11 3.80 41.34
C LEU A 376 13.94 3.12 42.45
N THR A 377 15.23 3.49 42.61
CA THR A 377 16.15 2.84 43.55
C THR A 377 16.33 3.60 44.86
N VAL A 378 15.64 4.74 45.00
CA VAL A 378 15.70 5.61 46.18
C VAL A 378 15.00 5.01 47.40
N GLN A 379 15.53 5.31 48.58
CA GLN A 379 14.92 4.99 49.88
C GLN A 379 14.08 6.16 50.38
N ALA A 380 13.19 5.88 51.33
CA ALA A 380 12.32 6.89 51.95
C ALA A 380 13.08 7.84 52.88
N SER A 381 12.55 9.04 53.11
CA SER A 381 13.14 10.06 54.00
C SER A 381 14.63 10.36 53.75
N THR A 382 15.11 10.16 52.52
CA THR A 382 16.53 10.24 52.16
C THR A 382 16.74 11.37 51.17
N THR A 383 17.75 12.20 51.43
CA THR A 383 18.14 13.29 50.52
C THR A 383 19.12 12.77 49.48
N TYR A 384 18.87 13.13 48.22
CA TYR A 384 19.69 12.79 47.07
C TYR A 384 20.06 14.03 46.26
N ASN A 385 21.27 14.03 45.71
CA ASN A 385 21.83 15.07 44.85
C ASN A 385 22.02 14.51 43.44
N TYR A 386 21.33 15.12 42.48
CA TYR A 386 21.40 14.75 41.07
C TYR A 386 22.09 15.83 40.23
N HIS A 387 22.78 15.40 39.18
CA HIS A 387 23.15 16.27 38.06
C HIS A 387 23.14 15.47 36.75
N VAL A 388 23.06 16.18 35.63
CA VAL A 388 23.02 15.59 34.28
C VAL A 388 24.11 16.23 33.41
N ARG A 389 24.67 15.46 32.48
CA ARG A 389 25.56 15.92 31.41
C ARG A 389 25.01 15.47 30.06
N ALA A 390 25.23 16.24 29.01
CA ALA A 390 24.94 15.87 27.64
C ALA A 390 26.22 15.37 26.93
N VAL A 391 26.06 14.47 25.97
CA VAL A 391 27.13 13.89 25.15
C VAL A 391 26.71 13.96 23.68
N ASP A 392 27.60 14.42 22.80
CA ASP A 392 27.38 14.44 21.36
C ASP A 392 27.70 13.08 20.70
N ALA A 393 27.62 13.01 19.37
CA ALA A 393 28.01 11.83 18.60
C ALA A 393 29.54 11.60 18.49
N ALA A 394 30.37 12.61 18.78
CA ALA A 394 31.83 12.54 18.77
C ALA A 394 32.43 12.10 20.13
N GLY A 395 31.62 12.08 21.19
CA GLY A 395 32.01 11.75 22.55
C GLY A 395 32.41 12.95 23.42
N ASN A 396 32.21 14.19 22.95
CA ASN A 396 32.43 15.38 23.77
C ASN A 396 31.32 15.51 24.83
N ILE A 397 31.70 15.80 26.07
CA ILE A 397 30.78 15.80 27.21
C ILE A 397 30.63 17.21 27.78
N SER A 398 29.39 17.66 27.94
CA SER A 398 29.04 18.98 28.51
C SER A 398 29.61 19.19 29.92
N ASP A 399 29.55 20.43 30.40
CA ASP A 399 29.68 20.69 31.84
C ASP A 399 28.49 20.09 32.61
N LYS A 400 28.67 19.86 33.91
CA LYS A 400 27.63 19.35 34.81
C LYS A 400 26.51 20.37 34.94
N SER A 401 25.26 19.94 34.87
CA SER A 401 24.12 20.77 35.30
C SER A 401 24.33 21.30 36.72
N SER A 402 23.58 22.34 37.08
CA SER A 402 23.39 22.69 38.49
C SER A 402 22.95 21.46 39.29
N LEU A 403 23.45 21.32 40.52
CA LEU A 403 23.05 20.24 41.42
C LEU A 403 21.59 20.42 41.83
N TYR A 404 20.79 19.36 41.65
CA TYR A 404 19.41 19.31 42.09
C TYR A 404 19.29 18.39 43.32
N THR A 405 19.04 18.99 44.47
CA THR A 405 18.88 18.28 45.75
C THR A 405 17.40 18.03 46.05
N VAL A 406 17.04 16.80 46.39
CA VAL A 406 15.67 16.39 46.67
C VAL A 406 15.60 15.37 47.80
N THR A 407 14.66 15.53 48.72
CA THR A 407 14.39 14.56 49.80
C THR A 407 13.16 13.74 49.46
N THR A 408 13.28 12.41 49.46
CA THR A 408 12.14 11.53 49.27
C THR A 408 11.16 11.63 50.43
N LEU A 409 9.88 11.40 50.14
CA LEU A 409 8.84 11.44 51.16
C LEU A 409 9.05 10.35 52.21
N VAL A 410 8.52 10.57 53.42
CA VAL A 410 8.38 9.51 54.42
C VAL A 410 7.64 8.31 53.83
N LYS A 411 8.09 7.09 54.13
CA LYS A 411 7.33 5.89 53.80
C LYS A 411 6.00 5.96 54.57
N PRO A 412 4.84 5.81 53.91
CA PRO A 412 3.57 5.76 54.63
C PRO A 412 3.60 4.63 55.67
N VAL A 413 3.61 5.00 56.94
CA VAL A 413 3.37 4.07 58.04
C VAL A 413 1.87 3.96 58.18
N LEU A 414 1.32 2.80 57.83
CA LEU A 414 -0.05 2.47 58.18
C LEU A 414 -0.10 2.16 59.69
N PRO A 415 -1.12 2.61 60.43
CA PRO A 415 -1.26 2.25 61.84
C PRO A 415 -1.33 0.74 62.00
N ASP A 416 -0.73 0.18 63.06
CA ASP A 416 -0.72 -1.26 63.32
C ASP A 416 -2.12 -1.87 63.36
N VAL A 417 -3.13 -1.08 63.77
CA VAL A 417 -4.55 -1.27 63.47
C VAL A 417 -5.20 0.12 63.35
N ALA A 418 -5.92 0.40 62.26
CA ALA A 418 -6.72 1.63 62.08
C ALA A 418 -8.22 1.31 61.99
N ALA A 419 -9.12 2.20 62.41
CA ALA A 419 -10.56 2.00 62.15
C ALA A 419 -10.84 1.91 60.63
N TRP A 420 -11.67 0.94 60.21
CA TRP A 420 -12.04 0.79 58.80
C TRP A 420 -12.81 2.01 58.28
N ASN A 421 -12.51 2.42 57.05
CA ASN A 421 -13.02 3.60 56.37
C ASN A 421 -13.47 3.20 54.96
N ALA A 422 -14.74 3.43 54.64
CA ALA A 422 -15.34 3.08 53.34
C ALA A 422 -14.62 3.69 52.12
N THR A 423 -13.81 4.74 52.28
CA THR A 423 -13.05 5.39 51.20
C THR A 423 -11.54 5.05 51.20
N GLY A 424 -11.09 4.25 52.17
CA GLY A 424 -9.68 3.92 52.39
C GLY A 424 -9.00 3.18 51.23
N LEU A 425 -7.68 3.36 51.13
CA LEU A 425 -6.78 2.49 50.36
C LEU A 425 -6.12 1.52 51.34
N TYR A 426 -6.27 0.23 51.08
CA TYR A 426 -5.70 -0.86 51.86
C TYR A 426 -4.71 -1.60 50.97
N ILE A 427 -3.47 -1.74 51.44
CA ILE A 427 -2.49 -2.64 50.81
C ILE A 427 -2.57 -4.01 51.48
N VAL A 428 -2.17 -5.08 50.79
CA VAL A 428 -2.08 -6.42 51.40
C VAL A 428 -1.30 -6.37 52.72
N GLY A 429 -1.83 -7.01 53.76
CA GLY A 429 -1.29 -6.99 55.13
C GLY A 429 -1.74 -5.80 55.99
N THR A 430 -2.46 -4.81 55.45
CA THR A 430 -3.02 -3.70 56.28
C THR A 430 -4.03 -4.26 57.28
N LYS A 431 -3.86 -3.95 58.57
CA LYS A 431 -4.83 -4.32 59.60
C LYS A 431 -5.77 -3.16 59.91
N VAL A 432 -7.05 -3.48 60.08
CA VAL A 432 -8.10 -2.52 60.46
C VAL A 432 -8.99 -3.06 61.57
N GLU A 433 -9.52 -2.18 62.39
CA GLU A 433 -10.59 -2.50 63.34
C GLU A 433 -11.95 -2.23 62.69
N TYR A 434 -12.88 -3.17 62.82
CA TYR A 434 -14.28 -2.99 62.47
C TYR A 434 -15.16 -3.74 63.48
N LYS A 435 -16.07 -3.01 64.12
CA LYS A 435 -16.97 -3.53 65.18
C LYS A 435 -16.24 -4.31 66.29
N GLY A 436 -15.08 -3.81 66.74
CA GLY A 436 -14.28 -4.45 67.80
C GLY A 436 -13.48 -5.69 67.40
N ASN A 437 -13.46 -6.05 66.11
CA ASN A 437 -12.64 -7.14 65.56
C ASN A 437 -11.54 -6.58 64.65
N VAL A 438 -10.37 -7.22 64.64
CA VAL A 438 -9.24 -6.86 63.78
C VAL A 438 -9.24 -7.70 62.51
N TYR A 439 -9.09 -7.07 61.36
CA TYR A 439 -9.07 -7.72 60.04
C TYR A 439 -7.85 -7.28 59.23
N GLU A 440 -7.24 -8.21 58.52
CA GLU A 440 -6.09 -8.01 57.64
C GLU A 440 -6.53 -8.03 56.17
N ALA A 441 -6.10 -7.05 55.39
CA ALA A 441 -6.39 -6.98 53.96
C ALA A 441 -5.63 -8.09 53.19
N ARG A 442 -6.39 -8.94 52.47
CA ARG A 442 -5.86 -10.07 51.68
C ARG A 442 -5.21 -9.64 50.37
N VAL A 443 -5.64 -8.50 49.83
CA VAL A 443 -5.22 -7.94 48.55
C VAL A 443 -5.10 -6.41 48.69
N THR A 444 -4.43 -5.77 47.74
CA THR A 444 -4.38 -4.30 47.67
C THR A 444 -5.60 -3.77 46.91
N PHE A 445 -6.41 -2.92 47.55
CA PHE A 445 -7.61 -2.32 46.94
C PHE A 445 -7.99 -0.98 47.60
N ARG A 446 -8.82 -0.18 46.91
CA ARG A 446 -9.47 1.02 47.47
C ARG A 446 -10.98 0.78 47.53
N SER A 447 -11.61 1.17 48.63
CA SER A 447 -13.03 0.83 48.91
C SER A 447 -14.05 1.82 48.31
N PHE A 448 -13.60 2.96 47.77
CA PHE A 448 -14.37 3.95 46.96
C PHE A 448 -15.72 4.47 47.52
N GLY A 449 -16.05 4.20 48.79
CA GLY A 449 -17.31 4.54 49.44
C GLY A 449 -18.32 3.39 49.52
N ASP A 450 -18.03 2.21 48.95
CA ASP A 450 -18.92 1.06 49.01
C ASP A 450 -18.91 0.44 50.42
N THR A 451 -20.05 0.52 51.11
CA THR A 451 -20.22 -0.03 52.46
C THR A 451 -20.27 -1.56 52.49
N ASN A 452 -20.48 -2.22 51.36
CA ASN A 452 -20.46 -3.69 51.25
C ASN A 452 -19.04 -4.26 51.27
N TRP A 453 -18.01 -3.42 51.04
CA TRP A 453 -16.59 -3.81 51.06
C TRP A 453 -16.00 -3.76 52.49
N ASN A 454 -16.85 -3.75 53.51
CA ASN A 454 -16.47 -3.80 54.91
C ASN A 454 -15.84 -5.16 55.29
N PRO A 455 -15.07 -5.23 56.40
CA PRO A 455 -14.31 -6.43 56.74
C PRO A 455 -15.12 -7.67 57.12
N GLU A 456 -16.37 -7.49 57.53
CA GLU A 456 -17.28 -8.59 57.89
C GLU A 456 -17.98 -9.19 56.66
N SER A 457 -18.28 -8.36 55.66
CA SER A 457 -19.01 -8.77 54.45
C SER A 457 -18.10 -9.22 53.29
N ALA A 458 -16.97 -8.56 53.08
CA ALA A 458 -16.09 -8.80 51.93
C ALA A 458 -14.92 -9.73 52.27
N LEU A 459 -15.21 -11.01 52.55
CA LEU A 459 -14.23 -12.03 52.95
C LEU A 459 -13.15 -12.34 51.88
N SER A 460 -13.37 -11.96 50.63
CA SER A 460 -12.36 -12.00 49.55
C SER A 460 -11.31 -10.89 49.70
N LEU A 461 -11.68 -9.76 50.29
CA LEU A 461 -10.82 -8.61 50.55
C LEU A 461 -10.18 -8.67 51.93
N TRP A 462 -10.84 -9.32 52.91
CA TRP A 462 -10.47 -9.27 54.32
C TRP A 462 -10.34 -10.66 54.97
N LYS A 463 -9.41 -10.77 55.92
CA LYS A 463 -9.20 -11.95 56.78
C LYS A 463 -9.35 -11.52 58.23
N LEU A 464 -10.26 -12.12 58.98
CA LEU A 464 -10.32 -11.93 60.43
C LEU A 464 -8.99 -12.38 61.07
N VAL A 465 -8.40 -11.52 61.88
CA VAL A 465 -7.22 -11.84 62.71
C VAL A 465 -7.75 -12.29 64.06
N THR A 466 -7.66 -13.58 64.35
CA THR A 466 -7.85 -14.09 65.71
C THR A 466 -6.71 -13.60 66.60
N ASN A 467 -7.06 -13.10 67.78
CA ASN A 467 -6.10 -12.84 68.87
C ASN A 467 -5.40 -14.13 69.32
#